data_AF-A0A852D593-F1
#
_entry.id   AF-A0A852D593-F1
#
_cell.length_a   1.000
_cell.length_b   1.000
_cell.length_c   1.000
_cell.angle_alpha   90.00
_cell.angle_beta   90.00
_cell.angle_gamma   90.00
#
_symmetry.space_group_name_H-M   'P 1'
#
loop_
_entity.id
_entity.type
_entity.pdbx_description
1 polymer ?
#
loop_
_entity_poly.entity_id
_entity_poly.type
_entity_poly.pdbx_seq_one_letter_code
_entity_poly.pdbx_strand_id
1 'polypeptide(L)'
;MECLPAALERAGSEESWAVADAISTVLKDSEELHSWRRQLLSACMKGLVAIYSSSKDESKPQVERPMLLRLEELLGVVEEVDPDDWCSLVKTGLKYRYRDGAFLKVLNAAIQLLYKEESSLRQ
;
A
#
# COMPACT_ATOMS: atom_id res chain seq x y z
N MET A 1 -3.10 -23.48 -5.01
CA MET A 1 -2.93 -22.76 -3.74
C MET A 1 -2.45 -21.38 -4.12
N GLU A 2 -3.31 -20.37 -4.13
CA GLU A 2 -2.89 -19.01 -4.50
C GLU A 2 -1.87 -18.52 -3.46
N CYS A 3 -0.75 -17.94 -3.90
CA CYS A 3 0.25 -17.39 -2.99
C CYS A 3 -0.40 -16.32 -2.10
N LEU A 4 -0.04 -16.29 -0.82
CA LEU A 4 -0.64 -15.40 0.18
C LEU A 4 -0.70 -13.91 -0.25
N PRO A 5 0.30 -13.34 -0.96
CA PRO A 5 0.18 -12.00 -1.55
C PRO A 5 -1.01 -11.83 -2.51
N ALA A 6 -1.29 -12.82 -3.35
CA ALA A 6 -2.43 -12.79 -4.27
C ALA A 6 -3.79 -12.92 -3.54
N ALA A 7 -3.81 -13.61 -2.40
CA ALA A 7 -5.01 -13.65 -1.54
C ALA A 7 -5.27 -12.28 -0.88
N LEU A 8 -4.22 -11.57 -0.48
CA LEU A 8 -4.31 -10.22 0.08
C LEU A 8 -4.84 -9.19 -0.93
N GLU A 9 -4.46 -9.31 -2.20
CA GLU A 9 -4.96 -8.46 -3.30
C GLU A 9 -6.49 -8.50 -3.43
N ARG A 10 -7.10 -9.68 -3.19
CA ARG A 10 -8.54 -9.90 -3.35
C ARG A 10 -9.35 -9.68 -2.08
N ALA A 11 -8.78 -10.00 -0.93
CA ALA A 11 -9.60 -10.24 0.25
C ALA A 11 -9.90 -8.99 1.06
N GLY A 12 -8.99 -8.00 1.14
CA GLY A 12 -9.15 -6.84 2.03
C GLY A 12 -9.58 -7.21 3.47
N SER A 13 -9.44 -8.48 3.84
CA SER A 13 -10.08 -9.07 5.02
C SER A 13 -9.09 -9.00 6.16
N GLU A 14 -9.59 -8.64 7.33
CA GLU A 14 -8.81 -8.51 8.56
C GLU A 14 -8.00 -9.80 8.84
N GLU A 15 -8.58 -10.95 8.53
CA GLU A 15 -7.97 -12.28 8.69
C GLU A 15 -6.73 -12.48 7.79
N SER A 16 -6.80 -12.04 6.52
CA SER A 16 -5.64 -12.19 5.61
C SER A 16 -4.47 -11.31 6.06
N TRP A 17 -4.77 -10.09 6.52
CA TRP A 17 -3.76 -9.18 7.04
C TRP A 17 -3.17 -9.65 8.38
N ALA A 18 -3.97 -10.28 9.24
CA ALA A 18 -3.46 -10.89 10.48
C ALA A 18 -2.41 -11.98 10.20
N VAL A 19 -2.61 -12.80 9.17
CA VAL A 19 -1.60 -13.79 8.73
C VAL A 19 -0.35 -13.09 8.21
N ALA A 20 -0.50 -12.00 7.45
CA ALA A 20 0.63 -11.22 6.95
C ALA A 20 1.47 -10.60 8.09
N ASP A 21 0.81 -10.11 9.14
CA ASP A 21 1.45 -9.57 10.34
C ASP A 21 2.18 -10.67 11.14
N ALA A 22 1.57 -11.86 11.26
CA ALA A 22 2.21 -13.02 11.88
C ALA A 22 3.49 -13.44 11.14
N ILE A 23 3.46 -13.49 9.80
CA ILE A 23 4.64 -13.81 8.99
C ILE A 23 5.71 -12.72 9.14
N SER A 24 5.31 -11.45 9.11
CA SER A 24 6.24 -10.33 9.34
C SER A 24 6.92 -10.42 10.72
N THR A 25 6.22 -10.94 11.72
CA THR A 25 6.75 -11.18 13.06
C THR A 25 7.76 -12.33 13.08
N VAL A 26 7.47 -13.43 12.38
CA VAL A 26 8.38 -14.56 12.24
C VAL A 26 9.65 -14.18 11.48
N LEU A 27 9.51 -13.34 10.45
CA LEU A 27 10.61 -12.87 9.61
C LEU A 27 11.41 -11.72 10.23
N LYS A 28 11.10 -11.25 11.44
CA LYS A 28 11.69 -10.01 12.00
C LYS A 28 13.23 -9.96 11.99
N ASP A 29 13.89 -11.10 12.13
CA ASP A 29 15.36 -11.26 12.14
C ASP A 29 15.89 -11.95 10.88
N SER A 30 15.04 -12.11 9.85
CA SER A 30 15.38 -12.77 8.58
C SER A 30 15.73 -11.75 7.50
N GLU A 31 16.69 -12.09 6.64
CA GLU A 31 17.04 -11.32 5.43
C GLU A 31 15.86 -11.22 4.45
N GLU A 32 14.90 -12.16 4.53
CA GLU A 32 13.72 -12.19 3.67
C GLU A 32 12.68 -11.12 4.02
N LEU A 33 12.78 -10.49 5.20
CA LEU A 33 11.77 -9.53 5.69
C LEU A 33 11.54 -8.37 4.73
N HIS A 34 12.62 -7.84 4.13
CA HIS A 34 12.52 -6.73 3.19
C HIS A 34 11.80 -7.16 1.90
N SER A 35 12.19 -8.31 1.34
CA SER A 35 11.54 -8.89 0.17
C SER A 35 10.04 -9.14 0.41
N TRP A 36 9.72 -9.70 1.58
CA TRP A 36 8.35 -9.93 2.02
C TRP A 36 7.53 -8.63 2.14
N ARG A 37 8.07 -7.59 2.78
CA ARG A 37 7.40 -6.29 2.91
C ARG A 37 7.15 -5.61 1.56
N ARG A 38 8.05 -5.78 0.58
CA ARG A 38 7.82 -5.30 -0.80
C ARG A 38 6.63 -5.99 -1.46
N GLN A 39 6.52 -7.30 -1.28
CA GLN A 39 5.37 -8.05 -1.80
C GLN A 39 4.07 -7.63 -1.12
N LEU A 40 4.08 -7.39 0.20
CA LEU A 40 2.94 -6.86 0.93
C LEU A 40 2.54 -5.46 0.44
N LEU A 41 3.52 -4.60 0.17
CA LEU A 41 3.29 -3.27 -0.36
C LEU A 41 2.62 -3.33 -1.74
N SER A 42 3.14 -4.15 -2.66
CA SER A 42 2.52 -4.41 -3.97
C SER A 42 1.07 -4.91 -3.83
N ALA A 43 0.84 -5.90 -2.97
CA ALA A 43 -0.49 -6.44 -2.73
C ALA A 43 -1.45 -5.38 -2.15
N CYS A 44 -0.96 -4.52 -1.25
CA CYS A 44 -1.72 -3.41 -0.68
C CYS A 44 -2.17 -2.42 -1.75
N MET A 45 -1.26 -2.00 -2.64
CA MET A 45 -1.57 -1.09 -3.74
C MET A 45 -2.60 -1.67 -4.70
N LYS A 46 -2.42 -2.92 -5.12
CA LYS A 46 -3.36 -3.61 -6.02
C LYS A 46 -4.74 -3.80 -5.40
N GLY A 47 -4.80 -4.12 -4.10
CA GLY A 47 -6.06 -4.20 -3.37
C GLY A 47 -6.79 -2.84 -3.32
N LEU A 48 -6.07 -1.75 -3.05
CA LEU A 48 -6.64 -0.39 -3.12
C LEU A 48 -7.16 -0.06 -4.53
N VAL A 49 -6.40 -0.39 -5.58
CA VAL A 49 -6.83 -0.21 -6.98
C VAL A 49 -8.13 -0.98 -7.27
N ALA A 50 -8.23 -2.23 -6.80
CA ALA A 50 -9.42 -3.05 -6.95
C ALA A 50 -10.63 -2.43 -6.20
N ILE A 51 -10.44 -1.96 -4.98
CA ILE A 51 -11.48 -1.30 -4.19
C ILE A 51 -11.99 -0.05 -4.90
N TYR A 52 -11.09 0.86 -5.31
CA TYR A 52 -11.46 2.10 -5.99
C TYR A 52 -12.16 1.84 -7.33
N SER A 53 -11.73 0.82 -8.06
CA SER A 53 -12.33 0.45 -9.34
C SER A 53 -13.72 -0.17 -9.19
N SER A 54 -13.96 -0.91 -8.09
CA SER A 54 -15.25 -1.56 -7.81
C SER A 54 -16.29 -0.63 -7.19
N SER A 55 -15.85 0.42 -6.48
CA SER A 55 -16.73 1.40 -5.83
C SER A 55 -16.41 2.80 -6.34
N LYS A 56 -17.09 3.20 -7.42
CA LYS A 56 -16.92 4.52 -8.03
C LYS A 56 -17.34 5.65 -7.08
N ASP A 57 -18.28 5.37 -6.18
CA ASP A 57 -18.68 6.28 -5.10
C ASP A 57 -17.83 6.01 -3.85
N GLU A 58 -17.50 7.07 -3.10
CA GLU A 58 -16.71 7.07 -1.83
C GLU A 58 -17.46 6.39 -0.66
N SER A 59 -18.26 5.36 -0.95
CA SER A 59 -19.25 4.74 -0.04
C SER A 59 -18.70 3.61 0.82
N LYS A 60 -17.42 3.22 0.68
CA LYS A 60 -16.80 2.11 1.43
C LYS A 60 -15.60 2.53 2.30
N PRO A 61 -15.71 3.59 3.13
CA PRO A 61 -14.60 4.08 3.94
C PRO A 61 -14.11 3.07 5.00
N GLN A 62 -14.94 2.08 5.37
CA GLN A 62 -14.57 1.07 6.38
C GLN A 62 -13.46 0.11 5.90
N VAL A 63 -13.38 -0.16 4.60
CA VAL A 63 -12.34 -1.04 4.03
C VAL A 63 -11.17 -0.23 3.50
N GLU A 64 -11.44 0.95 2.95
CA GLU A 64 -10.41 1.81 2.35
C GLU A 64 -9.45 2.40 3.39
N ARG A 65 -9.96 2.89 4.52
CA ARG A 65 -9.11 3.57 5.52
C ARG A 65 -8.06 2.65 6.15
N PRO A 66 -8.38 1.43 6.60
CA PRO A 66 -7.36 0.52 7.11
C PRO A 66 -6.30 0.18 6.07
N MET A 67 -6.69 0.01 4.80
CA MET A 67 -5.73 -0.27 3.73
C MET A 67 -4.84 0.94 3.41
N LEU A 68 -5.38 2.17 3.47
CA LEU A 68 -4.59 3.39 3.33
C LEU A 68 -3.57 3.57 4.46
N LEU A 69 -3.94 3.28 5.71
CA LEU A 69 -3.00 3.28 6.83
C LEU A 69 -1.90 2.24 6.63
N ARG A 70 -2.29 1.03 6.20
CA ARG A 70 -1.33 -0.04 5.92
C ARG A 70 -0.35 0.34 4.82
N LEU A 71 -0.82 1.02 3.77
CA LEU A 71 0.02 1.55 2.71
C LEU A 71 1.06 2.54 3.25
N GLU A 72 0.63 3.49 4.09
CA GLU A 72 1.51 4.49 4.71
C GLU A 72 2.60 3.82 5.58
N GLU A 73 2.21 2.85 6.41
CA GLU A 73 3.15 2.09 7.27
C GLU A 73 4.17 1.28 6.45
N LEU A 74 3.71 0.56 5.43
CA LEU A 74 4.60 -0.25 4.58
C LEU A 74 5.56 0.63 3.77
N LEU A 75 5.09 1.74 3.22
CA LEU A 75 5.94 2.70 2.51
C LEU A 75 7.02 3.30 3.41
N GLY A 76 6.68 3.64 4.66
CA GLY A 76 7.64 4.20 5.61
C GLY A 76 8.75 3.24 6.03
N VAL A 77 8.60 1.94 5.76
CA VAL A 77 9.60 0.91 6.11
C VAL A 77 10.35 0.39 4.88
N VAL A 78 9.68 0.33 3.72
CA VAL A 78 10.25 -0.21 2.49
C VAL A 78 10.96 0.87 1.68
N GLU A 79 10.46 2.11 1.69
CA GLU A 79 11.00 3.29 0.98
C GLU A 79 11.17 3.13 -0.55
N GLU A 80 10.81 1.99 -1.13
CA GLU A 80 10.77 1.73 -2.57
C GLU A 80 9.43 1.12 -3.00
N VAL A 81 9.09 1.30 -4.28
CA VAL A 81 7.83 0.81 -4.85
C VAL A 81 8.08 0.17 -6.20
N ASP A 82 7.23 -0.80 -6.54
CA ASP A 82 7.10 -1.22 -7.93
C ASP A 82 6.49 -0.07 -8.76
N PRO A 83 7.15 0.37 -9.86
CA PRO A 83 6.68 1.51 -10.64
C PRO A 83 5.29 1.33 -11.27
N ASP A 84 4.95 0.10 -11.69
CA ASP A 84 3.69 -0.18 -12.37
C ASP A 84 2.52 -0.19 -11.38
N ASP A 85 2.72 -0.80 -10.22
CA ASP A 85 1.74 -0.80 -9.12
C ASP A 85 1.51 0.62 -8.59
N TRP A 86 2.60 1.38 -8.39
CA TRP A 86 2.52 2.77 -7.94
C TRP A 86 1.77 3.65 -8.93
N CYS A 87 2.13 3.58 -10.21
CA CYS A 87 1.48 4.33 -11.28
C CYS A 87 -0.02 4.01 -11.36
N SER A 88 -0.38 2.73 -11.22
CA SER A 88 -1.76 2.25 -11.23
C SER A 88 -2.56 2.77 -10.04
N LEU A 89 -1.97 2.76 -8.84
CA LEU A 89 -2.57 3.32 -7.63
C LEU A 89 -2.83 4.82 -7.78
N VAL A 90 -1.82 5.60 -8.20
CA VAL A 90 -1.94 7.07 -8.33
C VAL A 90 -3.02 7.43 -9.34
N LYS A 91 -2.99 6.82 -10.54
CA LYS A 91 -3.99 7.07 -11.59
C LYS A 91 -5.41 6.72 -11.13
N THR A 92 -5.57 5.56 -10.50
CA THR A 92 -6.89 5.07 -10.08
C THR A 92 -7.43 5.85 -8.89
N GLY A 93 -6.56 6.14 -7.91
CA GLY A 93 -6.90 6.94 -6.74
C GLY A 93 -7.26 8.38 -7.10
N LEU A 94 -6.49 9.06 -7.95
CA LEU A 94 -6.85 10.41 -8.42
C LEU A 94 -8.13 10.41 -9.27
N LYS A 95 -8.42 9.33 -9.98
CA LYS A 95 -9.68 9.22 -10.75
C LYS A 95 -10.91 9.12 -9.86
N TYR A 96 -10.85 8.37 -8.77
CA TYR A 96 -12.05 8.02 -7.97
C TYR A 96 -12.06 8.58 -6.53
N ARG A 97 -10.93 9.09 -6.03
CA ARG A 97 -10.74 9.52 -4.62
C ARG A 97 -10.05 10.88 -4.50
N TYR A 98 -10.07 11.72 -5.53
CA TYR A 98 -9.43 13.04 -5.46
C TYR A 98 -10.05 13.97 -4.41
N ARG A 99 -11.27 13.71 -3.94
CA ARG A 99 -11.92 14.47 -2.86
C ARG A 99 -11.74 13.83 -1.49
N ASP A 100 -11.25 12.59 -1.44
CA ASP A 100 -11.01 11.89 -0.20
C ASP A 100 -9.72 12.42 0.46
N GLY A 101 -9.89 13.10 1.60
CA GLY A 101 -8.78 13.70 2.33
C GLY A 101 -7.79 12.68 2.91
N ALA A 102 -8.22 11.44 3.20
CA ALA A 102 -7.33 10.41 3.72
C ALA A 102 -6.41 9.88 2.60
N PHE A 103 -6.96 9.61 1.42
CA PHE A 103 -6.20 9.25 0.23
C PHE A 103 -5.20 10.34 -0.13
N LEU A 104 -5.63 11.60 -0.22
CA LEU A 104 -4.71 12.70 -0.56
C LEU A 104 -3.60 12.89 0.48
N LYS A 105 -3.90 12.70 1.77
CA LYS A 105 -2.88 12.77 2.83
C LYS A 105 -1.83 11.67 2.65
N VAL A 106 -2.25 10.42 2.46
CA VAL A 106 -1.33 9.28 2.27
C VAL A 106 -0.55 9.44 0.97
N LEU A 107 -1.20 9.87 -0.12
CA LEU A 107 -0.54 10.15 -1.40
C LEU A 107 0.55 11.22 -1.24
N ASN A 108 0.27 12.31 -0.52
CA ASN A 108 1.28 13.34 -0.26
C ASN A 108 2.45 12.80 0.57
N ALA A 109 2.18 12.03 1.64
CA ALA A 109 3.24 11.40 2.44
C ALA A 109 4.12 10.47 1.59
N ALA A 110 3.50 9.64 0.74
CA ALA A 110 4.19 8.76 -0.19
C ALA A 110 5.05 9.55 -1.20
N ILE A 111 4.54 10.65 -1.76
CA ILE A 111 5.31 11.51 -2.68
C ILE A 111 6.55 12.08 -1.96
N GLN A 112 6.39 12.55 -0.73
CA GLN A 112 7.51 13.07 0.07
C GLN A 112 8.56 12.01 0.40
N LEU A 113 8.17 10.74 0.51
CA LEU A 113 9.11 9.64 0.73
C LEU A 113 9.83 9.26 -0.57
N LEU A 114 9.07 9.02 -1.64
CA LEU A 114 9.57 8.46 -2.90
C LEU A 114 10.29 9.48 -3.79
N TYR A 115 9.94 10.76 -3.67
CA TYR A 115 10.45 11.83 -4.53
C TYR A 115 11.15 12.93 -3.73
N LYS A 116 11.60 12.63 -2.50
CA LYS A 116 12.39 13.58 -1.72
C LYS A 116 13.60 14.02 -2.56
N GLU A 117 13.70 15.32 -2.81
CA GLU A 117 14.89 15.88 -3.47
C GLU A 117 16.13 15.47 -2.68
N GLU A 118 17.20 15.10 -3.40
CA GLU A 118 18.58 15.07 -2.91
C GLU A 118 19.09 16.47 -2.47
N SER A 119 18.23 17.34 -1.95
CA SER A 119 18.58 18.65 -1.41
C SER A 119 19.51 18.55 -0.19
N SER A 120 19.67 17.33 0.37
CA SER A 120 20.67 17.00 1.41
C SER A 120 22.03 16.52 0.87
N LEU A 121 22.19 16.26 -0.44
CA LEU A 121 23.50 15.90 -1.04
C LEU A 121 24.29 17.14 -1.53
N ARG A 122 23.79 18.34 -1.23
CA ARG A 122 24.48 19.62 -1.44
C ARG A 122 24.90 20.20 -0.10
N GLN A 123 25.84 19.55 0.59
CA GLN A 123 26.64 20.16 1.66
C GLN A 123 28.12 19.99 1.36
#